data_AF-A0ABD0P0B3-F1
#
_entry.id   AF-A0ABD0P0B3-F1
#
_cell.length_a   1.000
_cell.length_b   1.000
_cell.length_c   1.000
_cell.angle_alpha   90.00
_cell.angle_beta   90.00
_cell.angle_gamma   90.00
#
_symmetry.space_group_name_H-M   'P 1'
#
loop_
_entity.id
_entity.type
_entity.pdbx_description
1 polymer ?
#
loop_
_entity_poly.entity_id
_entity_poly.type
_entity_poly.pdbx_seq_one_letter_code
_entity_poly.pdbx_strand_id
1 'polypeptide(L)'
;QSMRENKEKQALGDLMIKPVQRIPRYELLVKDLLKHTPEDHPDYLFLLDAQKNIKRLAERINKGRRTAEELEKETRVMQEIEAHIEGVEH
;
A
#
# COMPACT_ATOMS: atom_id res chain seq x y z
N GLN A 1 -1.72 -35.86 -19.72
CA GLN A 1 -0.63 -34.85 -19.69
C GLN A 1 -1.24 -33.50 -19.42
N SER A 2 -0.66 -32.76 -18.48
CA SER A 2 -1.28 -31.66 -17.73
C SER A 2 -1.72 -30.48 -18.60
N MET A 3 -2.93 -30.00 -18.29
CA MET A 3 -3.52 -28.75 -18.74
C MET A 3 -2.58 -27.60 -18.34
N ARG A 4 -2.08 -26.83 -19.31
CA ARG A 4 -1.47 -25.52 -19.02
C ARG A 4 -2.62 -24.55 -18.81
N GLU A 5 -2.98 -24.37 -17.54
CA GLU A 5 -4.02 -23.44 -17.10
C GLU A 5 -3.77 -22.02 -17.62
N ASN A 6 -4.85 -21.45 -18.13
CA ASN A 6 -4.98 -20.10 -18.63
C ASN A 6 -4.66 -19.10 -17.50
N LYS A 7 -3.51 -18.43 -17.54
CA LYS A 7 -3.23 -17.29 -16.66
C LYS A 7 -4.23 -16.20 -17.01
N GLU A 8 -5.31 -16.13 -16.23
CA GLU A 8 -6.31 -15.07 -16.30
C GLU A 8 -5.61 -13.71 -16.42
N LYS A 9 -6.05 -12.92 -17.41
CA LYS A 9 -5.58 -11.54 -17.62
C LYS A 9 -6.04 -10.71 -16.43
N GLN A 10 -5.25 -10.69 -15.36
CA GLN A 10 -5.50 -9.84 -14.20
C GLN A 10 -5.55 -8.39 -14.67
N ALA A 11 -6.58 -7.64 -14.27
CA ALA A 11 -6.69 -6.24 -14.63
C ALA A 11 -5.49 -5.49 -14.04
N LEU A 12 -5.04 -4.41 -14.69
CA LEU A 12 -3.93 -3.60 -14.18
C LEU A 12 -4.19 -3.13 -12.74
N GLY A 13 -5.46 -2.83 -12.40
CA GLY A 13 -5.90 -2.55 -11.03
C GLY A 13 -5.57 -3.67 -10.04
N ASP A 14 -5.81 -4.94 -10.39
CA ASP A 14 -5.51 -6.09 -9.53
C ASP A 14 -4.00 -6.29 -9.35
N LEU A 15 -3.20 -5.93 -10.35
CA LEU A 15 -1.74 -5.92 -10.25
C LEU A 15 -1.24 -4.75 -9.38
N MET A 16 -1.92 -3.59 -9.42
CA MET A 16 -1.62 -2.40 -8.62
C MET A 16 -2.08 -2.48 -7.16
N ILE A 17 -3.02 -3.38 -6.83
CA ILE A 17 -3.41 -3.68 -5.43
C ILE A 17 -2.32 -4.49 -4.71
N LYS A 18 -1.60 -5.36 -5.42
CA LYS A 18 -0.59 -6.26 -4.83
C LYS A 18 0.49 -5.53 -4.02
N PRO A 19 1.09 -4.41 -4.47
CA PRO A 19 2.05 -3.62 -3.68
C PRO A 19 1.48 -3.12 -2.35
N VAL A 20 0.23 -2.65 -2.33
CA VAL A 20 -0.43 -2.11 -1.13
C VAL A 20 -0.64 -3.21 -0.08
N GLN A 21 -1.03 -4.41 -0.51
CA GLN A 21 -1.23 -5.56 0.40
C GLN A 21 0.08 -6.25 0.83
N ARG A 22 1.15 -6.07 0.07
CA ARG A 22 2.43 -6.76 0.29
C ARG A 22 3.17 -6.28 1.53
N ILE A 23 3.07 -4.99 1.85
CA ILE A 23 3.75 -4.42 3.02
C ILE A 23 3.15 -4.91 4.34
N PRO A 24 1.83 -4.86 4.57
CA PRO A 24 1.22 -5.47 5.76
C PRO A 24 1.55 -6.97 5.91
N ARG A 25 1.60 -7.71 4.79
CA ARG A 25 1.95 -9.14 4.82
C ARG A 25 3.39 -9.36 5.31
N TYR A 26 4.35 -8.55 4.87
CA TYR A 26 5.73 -8.66 5.35
C TYR A 26 5.87 -8.25 6.80
N GLU A 27 5.08 -7.29 7.28
CA GLU A 27 5.05 -6.93 8.70
C GLU A 27 4.64 -8.12 9.57
N LEU A 28 3.55 -8.81 9.18
CA LEU A 28 3.08 -10.01 9.88
C LEU A 28 4.12 -11.12 9.88
N LEU A 29 4.73 -11.41 8.71
CA LEU A 29 5.75 -12.46 8.59
C LEU A 29 6.97 -12.18 9.46
N VAL A 30 7.49 -10.95 9.45
CA VAL A 30 8.66 -10.59 10.27
C VAL A 30 8.31 -10.60 11.77
N LYS A 31 7.10 -10.19 12.14
CA LYS A 31 6.61 -10.28 13.51
C LYS A 31 6.50 -11.74 13.98
N ASP A 32 6.00 -12.63 13.13
CA ASP A 32 5.91 -14.06 13.45
C ASP A 32 7.29 -14.71 13.54
N LEU A 33 8.24 -14.33 12.66
CA LEU A 33 9.63 -14.78 12.75
C LEU A 33 10.29 -14.33 14.06
N LEU A 34 10.13 -13.06 14.45
CA LEU A 34 10.63 -12.56 15.73
C LEU A 34 10.08 -13.33 16.93
N LYS A 35 8.78 -13.66 16.91
CA LYS A 35 8.14 -14.42 17.98
C LYS A 35 8.75 -15.82 18.16
N HIS A 36 9.31 -16.40 17.10
CA HIS A 36 9.92 -17.73 17.11
C HIS A 36 11.44 -17.70 17.02
N THR A 37 12.06 -16.52 17.12
CA THR A 37 13.51 -16.35 17.12
C THR A 37 13.97 -15.93 18.53
N PRO A 38 14.74 -16.77 19.23
CA PRO A 38 15.32 -16.42 20.52
C PRO A 38 16.20 -15.15 20.46
N GLU A 39 16.31 -14.41 21.57
CA GLU A 39 17.06 -13.14 21.60
C GLU A 39 18.58 -13.32 21.43
N ASP A 40 19.10 -14.50 21.76
CA ASP A 40 20.49 -14.90 21.59
C ASP A 40 20.82 -15.35 20.15
N HIS A 41 19.81 -15.49 19.29
CA HIS A 41 20.01 -15.83 17.89
C HIS A 41 20.67 -14.64 17.15
N PRO A 42 21.70 -14.88 16.31
CA PRO A 42 22.38 -13.81 15.59
C PRO A 42 21.45 -12.96 14.71
N ASP A 43 20.36 -13.55 14.22
CA ASP A 43 19.37 -12.83 13.39
C ASP A 43 18.33 -12.01 14.15
N TYR A 44 18.26 -12.12 15.49
CA TYR A 44 17.23 -11.41 16.26
C TYR A 44 17.29 -9.89 16.07
N LEU A 45 18.50 -9.32 16.09
CA LEU A 45 18.72 -7.89 15.87
C LEU A 45 18.37 -7.47 14.44
N PHE A 46 18.68 -8.30 13.44
CA PHE A 46 18.33 -8.03 12.04
C PHE A 46 16.83 -8.07 11.83
N LEU A 47 16.13 -9.01 12.47
CA LEU A 47 14.68 -9.11 12.42
C LEU A 47 13.99 -7.93 13.12
N LEU A 48 14.55 -7.42 14.23
CA LEU A 48 14.05 -6.21 14.89
C LEU A 48 14.18 -4.98 14.00
N ASP A 49 15.33 -4.80 13.34
CA ASP A 49 15.51 -3.68 12.41
C ASP A 49 14.60 -3.83 11.18
N ALA A 50 14.46 -5.03 10.64
CA ALA A 50 13.51 -5.31 9.56
C ALA A 50 12.08 -4.95 9.96
N GLN A 51 11.62 -5.34 11.16
CA GLN A 51 10.30 -4.99 11.68
C GLN A 51 10.10 -3.47 11.75
N LYS A 52 11.09 -2.76 12.30
CA LYS A 52 11.06 -1.30 12.39
C LYS A 52 11.01 -0.62 11.03
N ASN A 53 11.77 -1.12 10.06
CA ASN A 53 11.82 -0.55 8.72
C ASN A 53 10.53 -0.82 7.92
N ILE A 54 9.97 -2.02 8.03
CA ILE A 54 8.68 -2.35 7.39
C ILE A 54 7.55 -1.51 7.99
N LYS A 55 7.50 -1.33 9.31
CA LYS A 55 6.51 -0.47 9.96
C LYS A 55 6.61 0.98 9.47
N ARG A 56 7.83 1.54 9.40
CA ARG A 56 8.06 2.89 8.86
C ARG A 56 7.62 3.02 7.40
N LEU A 57 7.85 2.00 6.59
CA LEU A 57 7.40 1.97 5.20
C LEU A 57 5.86 1.93 5.11
N ALA A 58 5.21 1.10 5.93
CA ALA A 58 3.76 1.02 6.00
C ALA A 58 3.12 2.37 6.37
N GLU A 59 3.67 3.05 7.38
CA GLU A 59 3.23 4.39 7.78
C GLU A 59 3.39 5.42 6.66
N ARG A 60 4.51 5.40 5.93
CA ARG A 60 4.75 6.30 4.78
C ARG A 60 3.74 6.07 3.66
N ILE A 61 3.47 4.81 3.33
CA ILE A 61 2.48 4.46 2.30
C ILE A 61 1.09 4.93 2.72
N ASN A 62 0.70 4.68 3.97
CA ASN A 62 -0.61 5.10 4.47
C ASN A 62 -0.77 6.63 4.45
N LYS A 63 0.28 7.36 4.83
CA LYS A 63 0.31 8.83 4.72
C LYS A 63 0.18 9.30 3.26
N GLY A 64 0.98 8.73 2.35
CA GLY A 64 0.90 9.08 0.93
C GLY A 64 -0.48 8.82 0.32
N ARG A 65 -1.13 7.72 0.73
CA ARG A 65 -2.50 7.39 0.31
C ARG A 65 -3.51 8.44 0.80
N ARG A 66 -3.40 8.87 2.06
CA ARG A 66 -4.26 9.93 2.62
C ARG A 66 -4.07 11.26 1.88
N THR A 67 -2.83 11.67 1.65
CA THR A 67 -2.55 12.92 0.92
C THR A 67 -3.07 12.88 -0.50
N ALA A 68 -2.98 11.73 -1.18
CA ALA A 68 -3.56 11.57 -2.51
C ALA A 68 -5.09 11.68 -2.50
N GLU A 69 -5.76 11.04 -1.53
CA GLU A 69 -7.22 11.15 -1.34
C GLU A 69 -7.67 12.58 -1.03
N GLU A 70 -6.90 13.31 -0.21
CA GLU A 70 -7.16 14.72 0.10
C GLU A 70 -7.03 15.61 -1.14
N LEU A 71 -5.94 15.45 -1.91
CA LEU A 71 -5.71 16.20 -3.14
C LEU A 71 -6.78 15.92 -4.21
N GLU A 72 -7.19 14.66 -4.37
CA GLU A 72 -8.26 14.28 -5.30
C GLU A 72 -9.58 14.95 -4.91
N LYS A 73 -9.90 14.98 -3.61
CA LYS A 73 -11.09 15.67 -3.10
C LYS A 73 -11.02 17.18 -3.32
N GLU A 74 -9.89 17.82 -3.04
CA GLU A 74 -9.69 19.26 -3.27
C GLU A 74 -9.82 19.60 -4.75
N THR A 75 -9.20 18.81 -5.63
CA THR A 75 -9.30 18.99 -7.09
C THR A 75 -10.74 18.87 -7.57
N ARG A 76 -11.51 17.92 -7.04
CA ARG A 76 -12.93 17.73 -7.38
C ARG A 76 -13.79 18.93 -6.97
N VAL A 77 -13.56 19.47 -5.78
CA VAL A 77 -14.26 20.69 -5.31
C VAL A 77 -13.92 21.89 -6.19
N MET A 78 -12.65 22.05 -6.56
CA MET A 78 -12.21 23.14 -7.43
C MET A 78 -12.88 23.08 -8.81
N GLN A 79 -12.95 21.88 -9.41
CA GLN A 79 -13.65 21.66 -10.68
C GLN A 79 -15.17 21.94 -10.58
N GLU A 80 -15.81 21.56 -9.48
CA GLU A 80 -17.23 21.86 -9.25
C GLU A 80 -17.49 23.37 -9.16
N ILE A 81 -16.59 24.13 -8.53
CA ILE A 81 -16.67 25.59 -8.44
C ILE A 81 -16.46 26.24 -9.82
N GLU A 82 -15.42 25.84 -10.55
CA GLU A 82 -15.12 26.36 -11.89
C GLU A 82 -16.30 26.12 -12.85
N ALA A 83 -16.85 24.91 -12.87
CA ALA A 83 -18.01 24.58 -13.70
C ALA A 83 -19.26 25.42 -13.34
N HIS A 84 -19.44 25.77 -12.06
CA HIS A 84 -20.56 26.62 -11.63
C HIS A 84 -20.36 28.08 -12.08
N ILE A 85 -19.12 28.59 -12.07
CA ILE A 85 -18.82 29.96 -12.51
C ILE A 85 -19.00 30.08 -14.03
N GLU A 86 -18.44 29.14 -14.80
CA GLU A 86 -18.58 29.11 -16.27
C GLU A 86 -20.04 28.90 -16.71
N GLY A 87 -20.82 28.12 -15.96
CA GLY A 87 -22.24 27.91 -16.22
C GLY A 87 -23.15 29.10 -15.88
N VAL A 88 -22.65 30.12 -15.18
CA VAL A 88 -23.39 31.33 -14.77
C VAL A 88 -23.13 32.51 -15.73
N GLU A 89 -22.18 32.40 -16.67
CA GLU A 89 -21.88 33.46 -17.66
C GLU A 89 -22.78 33.46 -18.91
N HIS A 90 -23.94 32.78 -18.90
CA HIS A 90 -24.94 32.83 -19.98
C HIS A 90 -26.35 33.15 -19.50
#